data_AF-A0A6L2M4M1-F1
#
_entry.id   AF-A0A6L2M4M1-F1
#
_cell.length_a   1.000
_cell.length_b   1.000
_cell.length_c   1.000
_cell.angle_alpha   90.00
_cell.angle_beta   90.00
_cell.angle_gamma   90.00
#
_symmetry.space_group_name_H-M   'P 1'
#
loop_
_entity.id
_entity.type
_entity.pdbx_description
1 polymer ?
#
loop_
_entity_poly.entity_id
_entity_poly.type
_entity_poly.pdbx_seq_one_letter_code
_entity_poly.pdbx_strand_id
1 'polypeptide(L)'
;MGSESSRKTSLERHEEQIKEIINHLDELSLDRIENMEDNIKGLGKGRVIIQQDLDNLEIELQETRAQVAKRQRKQLGQNNKIALARFRINDLEQIFLRKSKLVAKQIRKVSWMQSMNSKSTRKDRRTTKLNSSYKLLVEPSHGIMPPKRNSASAASASDAPAMNQAAIKQLVVDSVAVALEAQAANMTNADNTNRNTELKEAHVAIKCSYKEFMSCQPSNFKGSEGAVGLIR
;
A
#
# COMPACT_ATOMS: atom_id res chain seq x y z
N MET A 1 94.91 28.46 -4.06
CA MET A 1 93.83 29.12 -3.28
C MET A 1 92.56 29.43 -4.12
N GLY A 2 92.27 28.68 -5.19
CA GLY A 2 91.15 29.03 -6.11
C GLY A 2 89.85 28.24 -5.96
N SER A 3 89.76 27.29 -5.02
CA SER A 3 88.67 26.29 -4.96
C SER A 3 87.53 26.62 -3.99
N GLU A 4 87.71 27.57 -3.07
CA GLU A 4 86.70 27.94 -2.06
C GLU A 4 85.65 28.95 -2.55
N SER A 5 86.04 29.89 -3.42
CA SER A 5 85.11 30.92 -3.94
C SER A 5 84.04 30.34 -4.87
N SER A 6 84.41 29.39 -5.74
CA SER A 6 83.47 28.77 -6.68
C SER A 6 82.39 27.92 -5.98
N ARG A 7 82.76 27.19 -4.91
CA ARG A 7 81.82 26.38 -4.12
C ARG A 7 80.79 27.21 -3.35
N LYS A 8 81.17 28.40 -2.87
CA LYS A 8 80.29 29.29 -2.09
C LYS A 8 79.11 29.82 -2.92
N THR A 9 79.35 30.18 -4.18
CA THR A 9 78.30 30.66 -5.11
C THR A 9 77.34 29.56 -5.60
N SER A 10 77.77 28.30 -5.56
CA SER A 10 76.90 27.16 -5.89
C SER A 10 75.91 26.86 -4.76
N LEU A 11 76.36 27.01 -3.52
CA LEU A 11 75.52 26.83 -2.34
C LEU A 11 74.40 27.87 -2.26
N GLU A 12 74.70 29.15 -2.50
CA GLU A 12 73.71 30.23 -2.54
C GLU A 12 72.61 29.95 -3.58
N ARG A 13 72.98 29.49 -4.78
CA ARG A 13 72.03 29.11 -5.83
C ARG A 13 71.14 27.93 -5.43
N HIS A 14 71.69 26.93 -4.76
CA HIS A 14 70.89 25.81 -4.27
C HIS A 14 69.95 26.24 -3.13
N GLU A 15 70.37 27.17 -2.28
CA GLU A 15 69.52 27.71 -1.21
C GLU A 15 68.33 28.49 -1.78
N GLU A 16 68.55 29.29 -2.84
CA GLU A 16 67.48 29.97 -3.56
C GLU A 16 66.52 28.99 -4.23
N GLN A 17 67.04 27.93 -4.87
CA GLN A 17 66.21 26.87 -5.45
C GLN A 17 65.36 26.16 -4.39
N ILE A 18 65.91 25.89 -3.21
CA ILE A 18 65.16 25.28 -2.10
C ILE A 18 64.04 26.22 -1.64
N LYS A 19 64.30 27.52 -1.51
CA LYS A 19 63.28 28.51 -1.14
C LYS A 19 62.17 28.59 -2.18
N GLU A 20 62.52 28.60 -3.46
CA GLU A 20 61.56 28.61 -4.56
C GLU A 20 60.69 27.34 -4.56
N ILE A 21 61.29 26.16 -4.37
CA ILE A 21 60.56 24.89 -4.26
C ILE A 21 59.59 24.92 -3.07
N ILE A 22 60.03 25.42 -1.92
CA ILE A 22 59.16 25.53 -0.73
C ILE A 22 57.97 26.44 -1.03
N ASN A 23 58.18 27.61 -1.64
CA ASN A 23 57.09 28.52 -1.97
C ASN A 23 56.09 27.90 -2.95
N HIS A 24 56.56 27.24 -4.01
CA HIS A 24 55.68 26.55 -4.97
C HIS A 24 54.87 25.44 -4.30
N LEU A 25 55.46 24.73 -3.32
CA LEU A 25 54.76 23.72 -2.54
C LEU A 25 53.70 24.33 -1.63
N ASP A 26 53.99 25.46 -0.99
CA ASP A 26 53.04 26.19 -0.15
C ASP A 26 51.86 26.72 -0.97
N GLU A 27 52.11 27.36 -2.11
CA GLU A 27 51.07 27.85 -3.03
C GLU A 27 50.16 26.71 -3.53
N LEU A 28 50.77 25.61 -4.01
CA LEU A 28 50.01 24.41 -4.43
C LEU A 28 49.19 23.80 -3.29
N SER A 29 49.69 23.87 -2.05
CA SER A 29 48.96 23.39 -0.87
C SER A 29 47.75 24.27 -0.53
N LEU A 30 47.87 25.59 -0.69
CA LEU A 30 46.81 26.55 -0.43
C LEU A 30 45.67 26.42 -1.43
N ASP A 31 45.98 26.35 -2.73
CA ASP A 31 44.96 26.17 -3.79
C ASP A 31 44.13 24.89 -3.57
N ARG A 32 44.79 23.81 -3.16
CA ARG A 32 44.13 22.54 -2.86
C ARG A 32 43.22 22.66 -1.63
N ILE A 33 43.63 23.40 -0.61
CA ILE A 33 42.83 23.63 0.60
C ILE A 33 41.60 24.47 0.24
N GLU A 34 41.76 25.58 -0.47
CA GLU A 34 40.67 26.47 -0.87
C GLU A 34 39.61 25.72 -1.70
N ASN A 35 40.04 24.91 -2.68
CA ASN A 35 39.10 24.09 -3.45
C ASN A 35 38.35 23.07 -2.57
N MET A 36 39.01 22.46 -1.57
CA MET A 36 38.32 21.57 -0.63
C MET A 36 37.32 22.33 0.25
N GLU A 37 37.65 23.54 0.70
CA GLU A 37 36.74 24.38 1.48
C GLU A 37 35.48 24.75 0.70
N ASP A 38 35.63 25.15 -0.56
CA ASP A 38 34.49 25.45 -1.43
C ASP A 38 33.62 24.22 -1.70
N ASN A 39 34.23 23.04 -1.90
CA ASN A 39 33.49 21.78 -2.01
C ASN A 39 32.73 21.45 -0.72
N ILE A 40 33.36 21.57 0.46
CA ILE A 40 32.72 21.35 1.76
C ILE A 40 31.57 22.33 1.97
N LYS A 41 31.75 23.60 1.62
CA LYS A 41 30.72 24.65 1.70
C LYS A 41 29.55 24.35 0.76
N GLY A 42 29.84 23.88 -0.45
CA GLY A 42 28.83 23.41 -1.41
C GLY A 42 28.00 22.24 -0.86
N LEU A 43 28.65 21.23 -0.31
CA LEU A 43 28.00 20.09 0.35
C LEU A 43 27.16 20.54 1.57
N GLY A 44 27.65 21.50 2.34
CA GLY A 44 26.93 22.09 3.47
C GLY A 44 25.59 22.70 3.06
N LYS A 45 25.55 23.42 1.93
CA LYS A 45 24.30 23.97 1.37
C LYS A 45 23.34 22.85 0.94
N GLY A 46 23.87 21.83 0.25
CA GLY A 46 23.06 20.67 -0.15
C GLY A 46 22.41 19.97 1.04
N ARG A 47 23.15 19.78 2.13
CA ARG A 47 22.64 19.17 3.37
C ARG A 47 21.49 19.99 3.97
N VAL A 48 21.57 21.31 3.97
CA VAL A 48 20.51 22.18 4.54
C VAL A 48 19.21 22.03 3.74
N ILE A 49 19.30 22.00 2.41
CA ILE A 49 18.12 21.82 1.54
C ILE A 49 17.49 20.45 1.77
N ILE A 50 18.30 19.38 1.77
CA ILE A 50 17.81 18.02 2.01
C ILE A 50 17.15 17.92 3.38
N GLN A 51 17.73 18.53 4.42
CA GLN A 51 17.14 18.53 5.76
C GLN A 51 15.78 19.23 5.78
N GLN A 52 15.68 20.40 5.13
CA GLN A 52 14.42 21.14 5.05
C GLN A 52 13.33 20.35 4.32
N ASP A 53 13.67 19.70 3.20
CA ASP A 53 12.73 18.86 2.46
C ASP A 53 12.26 17.66 3.27
N LEU A 54 13.16 17.04 4.05
CA LEU A 54 12.80 15.95 4.97
C LEU A 54 11.85 16.43 6.07
N ASP A 55 12.10 17.60 6.66
CA ASP A 55 11.24 18.17 7.70
C ASP A 55 9.83 18.50 7.13
N ASN A 56 9.77 19.06 5.92
CA ASN A 56 8.52 19.32 5.22
C ASN A 56 7.74 18.02 4.95
N LEU A 57 8.41 16.98 4.44
CA LEU A 57 7.80 15.68 4.18
C LEU A 57 7.27 15.01 5.46
N GLU A 58 7.98 15.13 6.58
CA GLU A 58 7.51 14.62 7.87
C GLU A 58 6.23 15.32 8.31
N ILE A 59 6.12 16.64 8.13
CA ILE A 59 4.91 17.40 8.44
C ILE A 59 3.74 16.91 7.58
N GLU A 60 3.90 16.81 6.26
CA GLU A 60 2.87 16.32 5.34
C GLU A 60 2.42 14.88 5.68
N LEU A 61 3.37 14.02 6.06
CA LEU A 61 3.10 12.66 6.47
C LEU A 61 2.25 12.61 7.75
N GLN A 62 2.55 13.44 8.74
CA GLN A 62 1.78 13.53 9.98
C GLN A 62 0.36 14.04 9.75
N GLU A 63 0.19 15.06 8.90
CA GLU A 63 -1.15 15.54 8.53
C GLU A 63 -1.97 14.47 7.82
N THR A 64 -1.36 13.76 6.87
CA THR A 64 -2.01 12.68 6.13
C THR A 64 -2.44 11.55 7.07
N ARG A 65 -1.58 11.16 8.02
CA ARG A 65 -1.90 10.19 9.07
C ARG A 65 -3.11 10.63 9.90
N ALA A 66 -3.16 11.90 10.30
CA ALA A 66 -4.29 12.44 11.04
C ALA A 66 -5.60 12.39 10.24
N GLN A 67 -5.55 12.71 8.94
CA GLN A 67 -6.70 12.64 8.05
C GLN A 67 -7.21 11.19 7.89
N VAL A 68 -6.30 10.23 7.70
CA VAL A 68 -6.63 8.80 7.60
C VAL A 68 -7.30 8.33 8.89
N ALA A 69 -6.74 8.65 10.05
CA ALA A 69 -7.33 8.28 11.34
C ALA A 69 -8.74 8.86 11.52
N LYS A 70 -8.98 10.10 11.07
CA LYS A 70 -10.31 10.73 11.09
C LYS A 70 -11.30 10.00 10.19
N ARG A 71 -10.88 9.61 8.98
CA ARG A 71 -11.71 8.83 8.04
C ARG A 71 -12.05 7.46 8.61
N GLN A 72 -11.07 6.75 9.18
CA GLN A 72 -11.27 5.44 9.80
C GLN A 72 -12.30 5.49 10.94
N ARG A 73 -12.21 6.49 11.84
CA ARG A 73 -13.20 6.69 12.92
C ARG A 73 -14.62 6.90 12.39
N LYS A 74 -14.78 7.71 11.34
CA LYS A 74 -16.09 7.90 10.68
C LYS A 74 -16.61 6.61 10.08
N GLN A 75 -15.76 5.86 9.38
CA GLN A 75 -16.13 4.59 8.76
C GLN A 75 -16.56 3.56 9.81
N LEU A 76 -15.85 3.47 10.95
CA LEU A 76 -16.21 2.58 12.05
C LEU A 76 -17.61 2.88 12.59
N GLY A 77 -17.93 4.16 12.79
CA GLY A 77 -19.27 4.59 13.21
C GLY A 77 -20.36 4.20 12.21
N GLN A 78 -20.09 4.27 10.91
CA GLN A 78 -21.01 3.82 9.86
C GLN A 78 -21.16 2.29 9.84
N ASN A 79 -20.05 1.56 9.95
CA ASN A 79 -20.05 0.10 9.98
C ASN A 79 -20.91 -0.45 11.14
N ASN A 80 -20.86 0.18 12.31
CA ASN A 80 -21.70 -0.19 13.45
C ASN A 80 -23.20 0.01 13.15
N LYS A 81 -23.56 1.11 12.48
CA LYS A 81 -24.96 1.36 12.05
C LYS A 81 -25.40 0.33 11.01
N ILE A 82 -24.53 -0.02 10.07
CA ILE A 82 -24.79 -1.07 9.06
C ILE A 82 -24.99 -2.43 9.74
N ALA A 83 -24.14 -2.79 10.70
CA ALA A 83 -24.27 -4.04 11.45
C ALA A 83 -25.61 -4.11 12.20
N LEU A 84 -26.01 -3.02 12.87
CA LEU A 84 -27.30 -2.93 13.54
C LEU A 84 -28.48 -3.05 12.56
N ALA A 85 -28.41 -2.40 11.40
CA ALA A 85 -29.44 -2.52 10.37
C ALA A 85 -29.55 -3.95 9.83
N ARG A 86 -28.42 -4.61 9.56
CA ARG A 86 -28.38 -6.02 9.14
C ARG A 86 -29.03 -6.94 10.17
N PHE A 87 -28.74 -6.73 11.45
CA PHE A 87 -29.37 -7.49 12.54
C PHE A 87 -30.90 -7.32 12.55
N ARG A 88 -31.37 -6.07 12.48
CA ARG A 88 -32.82 -5.77 12.43
C ARG A 88 -33.52 -6.36 11.21
N ILE A 89 -32.88 -6.31 10.04
CA ILE A 89 -33.41 -6.92 8.81
C ILE A 89 -33.58 -8.42 9.02
N ASN A 90 -32.55 -9.10 9.54
CA ASN A 90 -32.62 -10.53 9.82
C ASN A 90 -33.76 -10.89 10.79
N ASP A 91 -33.98 -10.12 11.86
CA ASP A 91 -35.11 -10.33 12.78
C ASP A 91 -36.46 -10.24 12.07
N LEU A 92 -36.63 -9.23 11.22
CA LEU A 92 -37.85 -9.04 10.43
C LEU A 92 -38.06 -10.17 9.42
N GLU A 93 -37.00 -10.62 8.74
CA GLU A 93 -37.04 -11.77 7.84
C GLU A 93 -37.53 -13.03 8.56
N GLN A 94 -37.04 -13.29 9.78
CA GLN A 94 -37.49 -14.43 10.58
C GLN A 94 -38.97 -14.33 10.95
N ILE A 95 -39.45 -13.13 11.33
CA ILE A 95 -40.87 -12.91 11.63
C ILE A 95 -41.72 -13.15 10.37
N PHE A 96 -41.29 -12.61 9.23
CA PHE A 96 -41.99 -12.78 7.96
C PHE A 96 -42.05 -14.25 7.53
N LEU A 97 -40.95 -14.99 7.65
CA LEU A 97 -40.89 -16.43 7.39
C LEU A 97 -41.84 -17.22 8.29
N ARG A 98 -41.97 -16.85 9.57
CA ARG A 98 -42.94 -17.49 10.49
C ARG A 98 -44.38 -17.19 10.08
N LYS A 99 -44.69 -15.93 9.77
CA LYS A 99 -46.05 -15.51 9.38
C LYS A 99 -46.47 -16.11 8.04
N SER A 100 -45.60 -16.11 7.03
CA SER A 100 -45.87 -16.74 5.73
C SER A 100 -46.14 -18.24 5.87
N LYS A 101 -45.38 -18.96 6.71
CA LYS A 101 -45.66 -20.37 7.06
C LYS A 101 -47.03 -20.54 7.70
N LEU A 102 -47.44 -19.63 8.59
CA LEU A 102 -48.76 -19.68 9.24
C LEU A 102 -49.88 -19.47 8.21
N VAL A 103 -49.75 -18.49 7.33
CA VAL A 103 -50.70 -18.24 6.24
C VAL A 103 -50.81 -19.45 5.31
N ALA A 104 -49.68 -20.05 4.91
CA ALA A 104 -49.67 -21.26 4.11
C ALA A 104 -50.35 -22.45 4.81
N LYS A 105 -50.27 -22.55 6.14
CA LYS A 105 -51.03 -23.53 6.93
C LYS A 105 -52.54 -23.25 6.88
N GLN A 106 -52.95 -21.99 7.05
CA GLN A 106 -54.36 -21.61 7.01
C GLN A 106 -54.99 -21.85 5.62
N ILE A 107 -54.29 -21.49 4.55
CA ILE A 107 -54.74 -21.74 3.17
C ILE A 107 -54.99 -23.24 2.95
N ARG A 108 -54.05 -24.10 3.38
CA ARG A 108 -54.23 -25.56 3.31
C ARG A 108 -55.45 -26.04 4.10
N LYS A 109 -55.68 -25.50 5.30
CA LYS A 109 -56.83 -25.83 6.13
C LYS A 109 -58.16 -25.45 5.45
N VAL A 110 -58.24 -24.24 4.90
CA VAL A 110 -59.43 -23.76 4.18
C VAL A 110 -59.71 -24.63 2.94
N SER A 111 -58.68 -24.92 2.16
CA SER A 111 -58.77 -25.80 0.98
C SER A 111 -59.27 -27.21 1.35
N TRP A 112 -58.77 -27.79 2.44
CA TRP A 112 -59.24 -29.09 2.95
C TRP A 112 -60.73 -29.05 3.36
N MET A 113 -61.17 -28.00 4.06
CA MET A 113 -62.58 -27.85 4.45
C MET A 113 -63.51 -27.69 3.24
N GLN A 114 -63.12 -26.91 2.23
CA GLN A 114 -63.88 -26.75 0.99
C GLN A 114 -64.02 -28.08 0.22
N SER A 115 -62.95 -28.90 0.20
CA SER A 115 -62.97 -30.23 -0.40
C SER A 115 -63.93 -31.19 0.31
N MET A 116 -63.97 -31.14 1.65
CA MET A 116 -64.91 -31.96 2.42
C MET A 116 -66.37 -31.53 2.22
N ASN A 117 -66.65 -30.23 2.15
CA ASN A 117 -68.01 -29.73 1.91
C ASN A 117 -68.51 -30.09 0.49
N SER A 118 -67.61 -30.07 -0.50
CA SER A 118 -67.91 -30.48 -1.88
C SER A 118 -68.26 -31.97 -2.03
N LYS A 119 -67.78 -32.82 -1.12
CA LYS A 119 -68.12 -34.26 -1.08
C LYS A 119 -69.48 -34.52 -0.42
N SER A 120 -69.87 -33.69 0.54
CA SER A 120 -71.20 -33.76 1.21
C SER A 120 -72.34 -33.37 0.25
N THR A 121 -72.18 -32.29 -0.52
CA THR A 121 -73.20 -31.81 -1.48
C THR A 121 -73.41 -32.71 -2.70
N ARG A 122 -72.54 -33.71 -2.92
CA ARG A 122 -72.71 -34.73 -3.97
C ARG A 122 -73.72 -35.82 -3.56
N LYS A 123 -74.03 -35.96 -2.27
CA LYS A 123 -75.03 -36.93 -1.77
C LYS A 123 -76.47 -36.42 -1.85
N ASP A 124 -76.67 -35.10 -1.83
CA ASP A 124 -78.01 -34.47 -1.96
C ASP A 124 -78.44 -34.16 -3.41
N ARG A 125 -77.60 -34.40 -4.41
CA ARG A 125 -77.93 -34.15 -5.83
C ARG A 125 -78.78 -35.27 -6.45
N ARG A 126 -79.82 -35.72 -5.75
CA ARG A 126 -80.94 -36.50 -6.30
C ARG A 126 -82.31 -35.80 -6.22
N THR A 127 -82.40 -34.59 -5.65
CA THR A 127 -83.70 -33.89 -5.47
C THR A 127 -83.85 -32.56 -6.21
N THR A 128 -82.91 -32.15 -7.06
CA THR A 128 -83.07 -30.95 -7.92
C THR A 128 -83.20 -31.30 -9.40
N LYS A 129 -84.01 -32.32 -9.72
CA LYS A 129 -84.79 -32.33 -10.96
C LYS A 129 -86.01 -31.44 -10.69
N LEU A 130 -85.92 -30.13 -10.99
CA LEU A 130 -87.07 -29.28 -11.34
C LEU A 130 -86.73 -27.80 -11.62
N ASN A 131 -85.45 -27.41 -11.66
CA ASN A 131 -85.09 -26.02 -12.02
C ASN A 131 -84.46 -25.93 -13.43
N SER A 132 -84.83 -26.86 -14.32
CA SER A 132 -84.46 -26.85 -15.74
C SER A 132 -85.49 -26.12 -16.63
N SER A 133 -86.50 -25.46 -16.03
CA SER A 133 -87.65 -24.90 -16.77
C SER A 133 -87.63 -23.38 -16.96
N TYR A 134 -86.58 -22.66 -16.53
CA TYR A 134 -86.52 -21.20 -16.68
C TYR A 134 -85.18 -20.72 -17.26
N LYS A 135 -84.59 -21.48 -18.19
CA LYS A 135 -83.30 -21.12 -18.82
C LYS A 135 -83.32 -21.17 -20.35
N LEU A 136 -84.44 -20.81 -20.96
CA LEU A 136 -84.56 -20.53 -22.38
C LEU A 136 -85.30 -19.20 -22.51
N LEU A 137 -84.74 -18.28 -23.29
CA LEU A 137 -85.15 -16.89 -23.54
C LEU A 137 -84.50 -15.85 -22.62
N VAL A 138 -83.33 -15.36 -23.01
CA VAL A 138 -83.04 -13.95 -23.36
C VAL A 138 -81.51 -13.75 -23.40
N GLU A 139 -80.97 -13.64 -24.60
CA GLU A 139 -79.79 -12.85 -24.99
C GLU A 139 -80.23 -12.05 -26.25
N PRO A 140 -79.61 -10.92 -26.67
CA PRO A 140 -78.22 -10.52 -26.42
C PRO A 140 -77.97 -9.01 -26.17
N SER A 141 -76.73 -8.66 -25.77
CA SER A 141 -75.84 -7.74 -26.50
C SER A 141 -74.98 -6.80 -25.62
N HIS A 142 -73.74 -6.62 -26.09
CA HIS A 142 -72.78 -5.51 -25.87
C HIS A 142 -71.65 -5.70 -24.84
N GLY A 143 -70.48 -6.09 -25.39
CA GLY A 143 -69.22 -5.32 -25.31
C GLY A 143 -68.49 -5.19 -23.97
N ILE A 144 -67.24 -5.67 -23.91
CA ILE A 144 -66.01 -4.86 -23.75
C ILE A 144 -64.78 -5.79 -23.67
N MET A 145 -63.77 -5.34 -24.42
CA MET A 145 -62.40 -5.83 -24.73
C MET A 145 -61.57 -6.60 -23.66
N PRO A 146 -60.59 -7.41 -24.10
CA PRO A 146 -59.55 -7.99 -23.24
C PRO A 146 -58.36 -7.01 -23.03
N PRO A 147 -57.59 -7.10 -21.92
CA PRO A 147 -56.40 -6.28 -21.75
C PRO A 147 -55.26 -6.76 -22.65
N LYS A 148 -54.96 -5.87 -23.58
CA LYS A 148 -53.76 -5.63 -24.40
C LYS A 148 -52.46 -6.26 -23.87
N ARG A 149 -51.85 -7.07 -24.75
CA ARG A 149 -50.45 -7.48 -24.73
C ARG A 149 -49.56 -6.25 -24.90
N ASN A 150 -48.57 -6.08 -24.05
CA ASN A 150 -47.38 -5.28 -24.33
C ASN A 150 -46.20 -6.23 -24.63
N SER A 151 -45.72 -6.08 -25.86
CA SER A 151 -44.50 -6.62 -26.46
C SER A 151 -43.30 -6.46 -25.52
N ALA A 152 -42.51 -7.50 -25.31
CA ALA A 152 -41.28 -7.73 -26.06
C ALA A 152 -40.43 -6.45 -26.20
N SER A 153 -39.51 -6.25 -25.24
CA SER A 153 -38.16 -5.77 -25.53
C SER A 153 -37.25 -6.94 -25.15
N ALA A 154 -36.79 -7.67 -26.16
CA ALA A 154 -35.48 -7.47 -26.79
C ALA A 154 -34.37 -7.82 -25.80
N ALA A 155 -33.77 -8.97 -26.05
CA ALA A 155 -32.54 -9.41 -25.44
C ALA A 155 -31.46 -8.34 -25.62
N SER A 156 -30.92 -7.86 -24.51
CA SER A 156 -29.58 -7.30 -24.46
C SER A 156 -28.77 -8.24 -23.59
N ALA A 157 -28.27 -9.30 -24.21
CA ALA A 157 -27.09 -9.98 -23.72
C ALA A 157 -25.98 -8.93 -23.65
N SER A 158 -25.70 -8.48 -22.43
CA SER A 158 -24.48 -7.75 -22.14
C SER A 158 -23.37 -8.80 -22.09
N ASP A 159 -22.75 -9.05 -23.24
CA ASP A 159 -21.47 -9.76 -23.38
C ASP A 159 -20.33 -8.90 -22.80
N ALA A 160 -20.46 -8.48 -21.55
CA ALA A 160 -19.37 -7.99 -20.75
C ALA A 160 -18.91 -9.17 -19.89
N PRO A 161 -17.62 -9.57 -19.92
CA PRO A 161 -17.15 -10.63 -19.06
C PRO A 161 -17.35 -10.14 -17.63
N ALA A 162 -18.34 -10.70 -16.93
CA ALA A 162 -18.47 -10.50 -15.51
C ALA A 162 -17.17 -11.02 -14.89
N MET A 163 -16.26 -10.12 -14.52
CA MET A 163 -14.97 -10.46 -13.92
C MET A 163 -15.25 -11.29 -12.67
N ASN A 164 -15.15 -12.59 -12.84
CA ASN A 164 -15.41 -13.53 -11.78
C ASN A 164 -14.27 -13.44 -10.76
N GLN A 165 -14.54 -13.89 -9.54
CA GLN A 165 -13.56 -13.85 -8.47
C GLN A 165 -12.28 -14.64 -8.80
N ALA A 166 -12.34 -15.58 -9.74
CA ALA A 166 -11.18 -16.31 -10.25
C ALA A 166 -10.27 -15.42 -11.11
N ALA A 167 -10.82 -14.59 -11.99
CA ALA A 167 -10.06 -13.64 -12.81
C ALA A 167 -9.37 -12.58 -11.95
N ILE A 168 -10.02 -12.12 -10.88
CA ILE A 168 -9.41 -11.18 -9.92
C ILE A 168 -8.25 -11.85 -9.18
N LYS A 169 -8.42 -13.11 -8.74
CA LYS A 169 -7.34 -13.87 -8.11
C LYS A 169 -6.17 -14.09 -9.07
N GLN A 170 -6.46 -14.37 -10.34
CA GLN A 170 -5.43 -14.57 -11.36
C GLN A 170 -4.61 -13.30 -11.59
N LEU A 171 -5.27 -12.15 -11.74
CA LEU A 171 -4.58 -10.86 -11.90
C LEU A 171 -3.67 -10.52 -10.70
N VAL A 172 -4.11 -10.86 -9.48
CA VAL A 172 -3.29 -10.67 -8.28
C VAL A 172 -2.06 -11.58 -8.33
N VAL A 173 -2.23 -12.86 -8.67
CA VAL A 173 -1.12 -13.82 -8.81
C VAL A 173 -0.13 -13.37 -9.87
N ASP A 174 -0.61 -12.96 -11.05
CA ASP A 174 0.23 -12.51 -12.16
C ASP A 174 0.98 -11.22 -11.79
N SER A 175 0.33 -10.27 -11.11
CA SER A 175 1.00 -9.03 -10.66
C SER A 175 2.09 -9.27 -9.60
N VAL A 176 1.87 -10.22 -8.69
CA VAL A 176 2.85 -10.59 -7.66
C VAL A 176 4.03 -11.33 -8.29
N ALA A 177 3.78 -12.22 -9.26
CA ALA A 177 4.82 -12.91 -10.01
C ALA A 177 5.72 -11.93 -10.77
N VAL A 178 5.11 -10.97 -11.49
CA VAL A 178 5.84 -9.92 -12.23
C VAL A 178 6.66 -9.04 -11.27
N ALA A 179 6.09 -8.66 -10.12
CA ALA A 179 6.82 -7.87 -9.12
C ALA A 179 8.01 -8.62 -8.52
N LEU A 180 7.89 -9.93 -8.28
CA LEU A 180 8.97 -10.77 -7.76
C LEU A 180 10.07 -10.99 -8.81
N GLU A 181 9.73 -11.20 -10.07
CA GLU A 181 10.72 -11.28 -11.16
C GLU A 181 11.47 -9.96 -11.35
N ALA A 182 10.76 -8.82 -11.28
CA ALA A 182 11.38 -7.50 -11.33
C ALA A 182 12.30 -7.25 -10.12
N GLN A 183 11.92 -7.72 -8.92
CA GLN A 183 12.78 -7.66 -7.74
C GLN A 183 14.04 -8.53 -7.88
N ALA A 184 13.91 -9.73 -8.47
CA ALA A 184 15.05 -10.62 -8.72
C ALA A 184 16.02 -10.04 -9.77
N ALA A 185 15.48 -9.41 -10.83
CA ALA A 185 16.27 -8.67 -11.81
C ALA A 185 16.97 -7.44 -11.20
N ASN A 186 16.32 -6.78 -10.22
CA ASN A 186 16.88 -5.66 -9.46
C ASN A 186 17.86 -6.09 -8.33
N MET A 187 18.01 -7.38 -8.06
CA MET A 187 19.01 -7.93 -7.14
C MET A 187 20.28 -8.39 -7.87
N THR A 188 20.18 -8.79 -9.13
CA THR A 188 21.32 -9.26 -9.95
C THR A 188 22.17 -8.12 -10.51
N ASN A 189 21.63 -6.91 -10.61
CA ASN A 189 22.35 -5.67 -10.91
C ASN A 189 22.88 -4.95 -9.65
N ALA A 190 22.54 -5.42 -8.44
CA ALA A 190 23.03 -4.89 -7.16
C ALA A 190 24.22 -5.68 -6.58
N ASP A 191 24.69 -6.73 -7.27
CA ASP A 191 25.82 -7.55 -6.81
C ASP A 191 27.19 -6.93 -7.11
N ASN A 192 27.26 -5.59 -7.18
CA ASN A 192 28.49 -4.85 -6.93
C ASN A 192 28.36 -4.03 -5.62
N THR A 193 29.20 -4.45 -4.66
CA THR A 193 29.52 -3.75 -3.41
C THR A 193 28.54 -3.91 -2.24
N ASN A 194 28.31 -5.14 -1.80
CA ASN A 194 28.02 -5.44 -0.39
C ASN A 194 29.21 -6.15 0.26
N ARG A 195 30.03 -5.42 1.02
CA ARG A 195 30.89 -6.00 2.06
C ARG A 195 31.14 -5.03 3.22
N ASN A 196 30.07 -4.42 3.74
CA ASN A 196 30.11 -3.66 5.01
C ASN A 196 28.74 -3.02 5.31
N THR A 197 27.78 -3.87 5.70
CA THR A 197 26.57 -3.41 6.43
C THR A 197 26.72 -3.78 7.90
N GLU A 198 27.71 -3.16 8.54
CA GLU A 198 27.68 -2.85 9.96
C GLU A 198 28.12 -1.39 10.01
N LEU A 199 27.35 -0.57 10.73
CA LEU A 199 27.60 0.85 10.95
C LEU A 199 29.00 1.03 11.53
N LYS A 200 30.02 1.13 10.68
CA LYS A 200 31.27 1.74 11.07
C LYS A 200 30.97 3.23 11.16
N GLU A 201 30.74 3.68 12.38
CA GLU A 201 31.05 5.06 12.75
C GLU A 201 32.36 5.41 12.04
N ALA A 202 32.29 6.31 11.07
CA ALA A 202 33.48 6.94 10.57
C ALA A 202 34.05 7.67 11.80
N HIS A 203 34.99 7.03 12.50
CA HIS A 203 35.76 7.69 13.53
C HIS A 203 36.40 8.90 12.85
N VAL A 204 35.80 10.06 13.12
CA VAL A 204 36.38 11.35 12.84
C VAL A 204 37.81 11.24 13.36
N ALA A 205 38.80 11.46 12.50
CA ALA A 205 40.18 11.52 12.92
C ALA A 205 40.32 12.72 13.87
N ILE A 206 40.08 12.48 15.16
CA ILE A 206 40.31 13.45 16.21
C ILE A 206 41.82 13.69 16.20
N LYS A 207 42.24 14.93 15.94
CA LYS A 207 43.63 15.35 16.13
C LYS A 207 43.96 15.23 17.62
N CYS A 208 44.33 14.05 18.08
CA CYS A 208 44.88 13.86 19.42
C CYS A 208 46.27 14.47 19.43
N SER A 209 46.55 15.35 20.39
CA SER A 209 47.93 15.77 20.62
C SER A 209 48.74 14.60 21.19
N TYR A 210 50.06 14.63 20.99
CA TYR A 210 50.96 13.61 21.54
C TYR A 210 50.79 13.40 23.05
N LYS A 211 50.45 14.48 23.79
CA LYS A 211 50.22 14.42 25.23
C LYS A 211 48.92 13.68 25.59
N GLU A 212 47.86 13.86 24.80
CA GLU A 212 46.59 13.17 24.99
C GLU A 212 46.75 11.67 24.71
N PHE A 213 47.50 11.30 23.67
CA PHE A 213 47.80 9.89 23.39
C PHE A 213 48.58 9.20 24.53
N MET A 214 49.59 9.87 25.10
CA MET A 214 50.35 9.32 26.22
C MET A 214 49.53 9.22 27.51
N SER A 215 48.51 10.06 27.68
CA SER A 215 47.60 9.99 28.84
C SER A 215 46.72 8.73 28.85
N CYS A 216 46.48 8.13 27.67
CA CYS A 216 45.70 6.90 27.53
C CYS A 216 46.47 5.61 27.89
N GLN A 217 47.73 5.71 28.31
CA GLN A 217 48.59 4.55 28.62
C GLN A 217 48.58 3.46 27.53
N PRO A 218 49.08 3.77 26.32
CA PRO A 218 48.98 2.87 25.17
C PRO A 218 49.66 1.50 25.39
N SER A 219 50.60 1.39 26.34
CA SER A 219 51.25 0.13 26.73
C SER A 219 50.32 -0.90 27.37
N ASN A 220 49.12 -0.50 27.82
CA ASN A 220 48.13 -1.39 28.44
C ASN A 220 47.13 -1.96 27.42
N PHE A 221 47.27 -1.63 26.13
CA PHE A 221 46.44 -2.19 25.08
C PHE A 221 46.76 -3.68 24.89
N LYS A 222 45.90 -4.55 25.44
CA LYS A 222 45.99 -6.02 25.29
C LYS A 222 45.11 -6.57 24.16
N GLY A 223 44.59 -5.69 23.29
CA GLY A 223 43.80 -6.08 22.13
C GLY A 223 44.68 -6.46 20.94
N SER A 224 44.30 -7.50 20.19
CA SER A 224 44.93 -7.86 18.91
C SER A 224 44.29 -7.16 17.70
N GLU A 225 43.24 -6.35 17.92
CA GLU A 225 42.63 -5.53 16.87
C GLU A 225 43.58 -4.39 16.49
N GLY A 226 44.14 -4.46 15.28
CA GLY A 226 44.94 -3.38 14.68
C GLY A 226 46.44 -3.62 14.59
N ALA A 227 46.95 -4.81 14.95
CA ALA A 227 48.35 -5.16 14.70
C ALA A 227 48.61 -5.31 13.19
N VAL A 228 49.17 -4.27 12.55
CA VAL A 228 49.65 -4.35 11.16
C VAL A 228 50.98 -5.08 11.18
N GLY A 229 50.97 -6.37 10.81
CA GLY A 229 52.18 -7.15 10.65
C GLY A 229 53.06 -6.56 9.55
N LEU A 230 54.25 -6.08 9.90
CA LEU A 230 55.25 -5.69 8.92
C LEU A 230 55.85 -6.96 8.31
N ILE A 231 55.54 -7.21 7.04
CA ILE A 231 56.16 -8.26 6.25
C ILE A 231 57.52 -7.72 5.78
N ARG A 232 58.58 -8.51 5.98
CA ARG A 232 59.95 -8.20 5.60
C ARG A 232 60.19 -8.35 4.11
#